data_AF-C9S675-F1
#
_entry.id   AF-C9S675-F1
#
_cell.length_a   1.000
_cell.length_b   1.000
_cell.length_c   1.000
_cell.angle_alpha   90.00
_cell.angle_beta   90.00
_cell.angle_gamma   90.00
#
_symmetry.space_group_name_H-M   'P 1'
#
loop_
_entity.id
_entity.type
_entity.pdbx_description
1 polymer ?
#
loop_
_entity_poly.entity_id
_entity_poly.type
_entity_poly.pdbx_seq_one_letter_code
_entity_poly.pdbx_strand_id
1 'polypeptide(L)'
;MTEAKTHAEALLPRFKLERLLNQGHRAAGRRSSLLGSIDDKPALLILERAPFPVSTAYLGETPAALSSLKNLGANDIYFWFLARSGIVPSTPTDDADADFFADLKINLIYPCTSTHVAKYSKQPVRLVTETAEIYRDHVRPYMQRKRDEGRLNWVYNIIEGRKEVEDVIYRTPLGAAGDEGFLLLPDLNWDRKTLDALHLLGARRAGATFGSLRDLRRRPPSPWVAAYAGAASSRATDGRK
;
A
#
# COMPACT_ATOMS: atom_id res chain seq x y z
N MET A 1 -6.87 -4.01 23.08
CA MET A 1 -6.03 -3.76 21.88
C MET A 1 -4.68 -4.47 21.97
N THR A 2 -3.99 -4.44 23.11
CA THR A 2 -2.67 -5.09 23.30
C THR A 2 -2.69 -6.60 23.06
N GLU A 3 -3.66 -7.32 23.63
CA GLU A 3 -3.80 -8.78 23.43
C GLU A 3 -3.97 -9.18 21.96
N ALA A 4 -4.70 -8.37 21.17
CA ALA A 4 -4.89 -8.64 19.74
C ALA A 4 -3.59 -8.46 18.93
N LYS A 5 -2.74 -7.50 19.31
CA LYS A 5 -1.41 -7.29 18.70
C LYS A 5 -0.47 -8.43 19.04
N THR A 6 -0.36 -8.79 20.32
CA THR A 6 0.47 -9.90 20.80
C THR A 6 0.04 -11.24 20.18
N HIS A 7 -1.27 -11.47 20.04
CA HIS A 7 -1.78 -12.64 19.35
C HIS A 7 -1.37 -12.67 17.88
N ALA A 8 -1.45 -11.54 17.17
CA ALA A 8 -1.03 -11.45 15.77
C ALA A 8 0.48 -11.69 15.58
N GLU A 9 1.32 -11.17 16.48
CA GLU A 9 2.77 -11.39 16.49
C GLU A 9 3.12 -12.87 16.72
N ALA A 10 2.39 -13.56 17.60
CA ALA A 10 2.59 -14.98 17.88
C ALA A 10 2.26 -15.91 16.70
N LEU A 11 1.52 -15.43 15.68
CA LEU A 11 1.23 -16.21 14.47
C LEU A 11 2.44 -16.32 13.53
N LEU A 12 3.29 -15.30 13.46
CA LEU A 12 4.39 -15.24 12.49
C LEU A 12 5.41 -16.37 12.66
N PRO A 13 5.93 -16.66 13.88
CA PRO A 13 6.88 -17.76 14.08
C PRO A 13 6.32 -19.16 13.76
N ARG A 14 4.99 -19.29 13.70
CA ARG A 14 4.29 -20.56 13.45
C ARG A 14 4.09 -20.84 11.96
N PHE A 15 4.41 -19.89 11.09
CA PHE A 15 4.25 -20.03 9.64
C PHE A 15 5.16 -21.13 9.08
N LYS A 16 4.56 -22.12 8.44
CA LYS A 16 5.24 -23.20 7.72
C LYS A 16 5.16 -22.92 6.23
N LEU A 17 6.30 -22.65 5.60
CA LEU A 17 6.38 -22.40 4.16
C LEU A 17 6.00 -23.66 3.37
N GLU A 18 5.11 -23.52 2.39
CA GLU A 18 4.82 -24.54 1.38
C GLU A 18 5.55 -24.22 0.08
N ARG A 19 5.35 -23.01 -0.47
CA ARG A 19 5.99 -22.58 -1.73
C ARG A 19 5.97 -21.07 -1.94
N LEU A 20 6.87 -20.59 -2.82
CA LEU A 20 6.86 -19.22 -3.33
C LEU A 20 5.74 -19.05 -4.36
N LEU A 21 4.86 -18.05 -4.17
CA LEU A 21 3.82 -17.69 -5.12
C LEU A 21 4.32 -16.72 -6.19
N ASN A 22 5.09 -15.71 -5.76
CA ASN A 22 5.61 -14.67 -6.62
C ASN A 22 6.79 -13.97 -5.95
N GLN A 23 7.77 -13.58 -6.75
CA GLN A 23 8.82 -12.66 -6.35
C GLN A 23 8.84 -11.52 -7.37
N GLY A 24 8.50 -10.32 -6.92
CA GLY A 24 8.15 -9.24 -7.82
C GLY A 24 9.35 -8.74 -8.63
N HIS A 25 9.36 -8.94 -9.96
CA HIS A 25 10.30 -8.27 -10.86
C HIS A 25 10.17 -6.73 -10.77
N ARG A 26 8.95 -6.21 -10.58
CA ARG A 26 8.68 -4.76 -10.45
C ARG A 26 9.25 -4.16 -9.16
N ALA A 27 9.43 -4.95 -8.11
CA ALA A 27 10.08 -4.51 -6.88
C ALA A 27 11.61 -4.78 -6.90
N ALA A 28 12.18 -5.15 -8.06
CA ALA A 28 13.56 -5.63 -8.18
C ALA A 28 13.89 -6.75 -7.18
N GLY A 29 12.95 -7.67 -6.94
CA GLY A 29 13.11 -8.77 -5.98
C GLY A 29 12.98 -8.40 -4.50
N ARG A 30 12.65 -7.14 -4.17
CA ARG A 30 12.48 -6.66 -2.78
C ARG A 30 11.15 -7.06 -2.13
N ARG A 31 10.29 -7.78 -2.85
CA ARG A 31 9.00 -8.29 -2.35
C ARG A 31 8.77 -9.74 -2.77
N SER A 32 8.40 -10.57 -1.81
CA SER A 32 8.12 -12.00 -1.98
C SER A 32 6.78 -12.36 -1.36
N SER A 33 5.96 -13.12 -2.10
CA SER A 33 4.68 -13.66 -1.63
C SER A 33 4.80 -15.17 -1.46
N LEU A 34 4.55 -15.65 -0.26
CA LEU A 34 4.77 -17.01 0.19
C LEU A 34 3.43 -17.64 0.56
N LEU A 35 3.19 -18.86 0.09
CA LEU A 35 2.08 -19.70 0.54
C LEU A 35 2.60 -20.69 1.57
N GLY A 36 1.83 -20.92 2.61
CA GLY A 36 2.14 -21.87 3.66
C GLY A 36 0.91 -22.20 4.49
N SER A 37 1.17 -22.70 5.70
CA SER A 37 0.14 -22.95 6.70
C SER A 37 0.53 -22.46 8.08
N ILE A 38 -0.48 -22.12 8.88
CA ILE A 38 -0.37 -21.90 10.33
C ILE A 38 -1.50 -22.75 10.93
N ASP A 39 -1.18 -23.61 11.89
CA ASP A 39 -2.16 -24.49 12.57
C ASP A 39 -3.06 -25.27 11.60
N ASP A 40 -2.43 -25.84 10.57
CA ASP A 40 -3.07 -26.63 9.51
C ASP A 40 -4.13 -25.87 8.69
N LYS A 41 -4.15 -24.54 8.81
CA LYS A 41 -4.97 -23.65 7.99
C LYS A 41 -4.09 -22.88 7.01
N PRO A 42 -4.56 -22.64 5.77
CA PRO A 42 -3.78 -21.96 4.75
C PRO A 42 -3.45 -20.53 5.17
N ALA A 43 -2.20 -20.12 4.97
CA ALA A 43 -1.68 -18.82 5.31
C ALA A 43 -0.87 -18.25 4.14
N LEU A 44 -0.97 -16.93 3.93
CA LEU A 44 -0.21 -16.22 2.92
C LEU A 44 0.62 -15.14 3.59
N LEU A 45 1.94 -15.24 3.44
CA LEU A 45 2.91 -14.32 4.03
C LEU A 45 3.58 -13.50 2.94
N ILE A 46 3.58 -12.18 3.08
CA ILE A 46 4.20 -11.25 2.14
C ILE A 46 5.33 -10.54 2.87
N LEU A 47 6.55 -10.73 2.36
CA LEU A 47 7.76 -10.09 2.85
C LEU A 47 8.15 -8.97 1.90
N GLU A 48 8.42 -7.79 2.44
CA GLU A 48 8.88 -6.62 1.69
C GLU A 48 10.04 -5.95 2.43
N ARG A 49 11.08 -5.56 1.70
CA ARG A 49 12.16 -4.73 2.27
C ARG A 49 11.58 -3.35 2.58
N ALA A 50 11.73 -2.93 3.83
CA ALA A 50 11.34 -1.58 4.24
C ALA A 50 12.25 -0.53 3.58
N PRO A 51 11.76 0.69 3.36
CA PRO A 51 12.60 1.80 2.93
C PRO A 51 13.62 2.14 4.02
N PHE A 52 14.79 2.64 3.62
CA PHE A 52 15.75 3.17 4.58
C PHE A 52 15.18 4.41 5.29
N PRO A 53 15.28 4.49 6.63
CA PRO A 53 14.99 5.71 7.36
C PRO A 53 15.83 6.90 6.86
N VAL A 54 15.22 8.09 6.83
CA VAL A 54 15.88 9.34 6.45
C VAL A 54 16.56 10.06 7.62
N SER A 55 16.47 9.49 8.83
CA SER A 55 17.10 10.04 10.04
C SER A 55 18.62 10.07 9.89
N THR A 56 19.23 11.21 10.19
CA THR A 56 20.69 11.38 10.16
C THR A 56 21.41 10.50 11.17
N ALA A 57 20.79 10.24 12.33
CA ALA A 57 21.32 9.30 13.33
C ALA A 57 21.42 7.89 12.74
N TYR A 58 20.33 7.40 12.13
CA TYR A 58 20.32 6.10 11.48
C TYR A 58 21.37 6.01 10.36
N LEU A 59 21.39 6.99 9.45
CA LEU A 59 22.29 6.98 8.30
C LEU A 59 23.76 7.12 8.70
N GLY A 60 24.06 7.87 9.76
CA GLY A 60 25.42 8.06 10.27
C GLY A 60 26.00 6.81 10.96
N GLU A 61 25.16 6.07 11.67
CA GLU A 61 25.60 4.89 12.44
C GLU A 61 25.55 3.59 11.63
N THR A 62 24.69 3.49 10.62
CA THR A 62 24.47 2.26 9.83
C THR A 62 25.77 1.60 9.35
N PRO A 63 26.76 2.31 8.78
CA PRO A 63 27.99 1.69 8.29
C PRO A 63 28.81 0.99 9.39
N ALA A 64 28.84 1.55 10.59
CA ALA A 64 29.57 0.99 11.74
C ALA A 64 28.76 -0.11 12.45
N ALA A 65 27.44 -0.04 12.38
CA ALA A 65 26.52 -0.98 13.03
C ALA A 65 26.25 -2.25 12.22
N LEU A 66 26.92 -2.48 11.08
CA LEU A 66 26.68 -3.68 10.25
C LEU A 66 27.05 -4.96 10.99
N SER A 67 26.11 -5.91 11.05
CA SER A 67 26.33 -7.20 11.73
C SER A 67 27.11 -8.22 10.89
N SER A 68 27.23 -7.98 9.59
CA SER A 68 28.04 -8.78 8.67
C SER A 68 28.31 -7.97 7.40
N LEU A 69 29.51 -8.10 6.86
CA LEU A 69 29.92 -7.45 5.62
C LEU A 69 30.71 -8.44 4.75
N LYS A 70 30.34 -8.53 3.47
CA LYS A 70 31.04 -9.34 2.48
C LYS A 70 31.33 -8.48 1.25
N ASN A 71 32.61 -8.29 0.95
CA ASN A 71 33.03 -7.65 -0.30
C ASN A 71 32.74 -8.57 -1.49
N LEU A 72 32.16 -8.03 -2.56
CA LEU A 72 31.94 -8.73 -3.82
C LEU A 72 32.99 -8.36 -4.87
N GLY A 73 33.61 -7.18 -4.77
CA GLY A 73 34.61 -6.71 -5.71
C GLY A 73 35.03 -5.27 -5.47
N ALA A 74 36.15 -4.91 -6.09
CA ALA A 74 36.71 -3.57 -6.07
C ALA A 74 37.32 -3.25 -7.44
N ASN A 75 37.23 -1.99 -7.85
CA ASN A 75 37.92 -1.45 -9.01
C ASN A 75 38.30 0.01 -8.75
N ASP A 76 39.60 0.29 -8.61
CA ASP A 76 40.12 1.61 -8.24
C ASP A 76 39.43 2.18 -6.99
N ILE A 77 38.66 3.26 -7.12
CA ILE A 77 37.91 3.90 -6.03
C ILE A 77 36.51 3.29 -5.79
N TYR A 78 36.09 2.30 -6.59
CA TYR A 78 34.77 1.69 -6.50
C TYR A 78 34.80 0.36 -5.74
N PHE A 79 33.98 0.23 -4.70
CA PHE A 79 33.87 -0.98 -3.88
C PHE A 79 32.39 -1.34 -3.71
N TRP A 80 32.03 -2.62 -3.82
CA TRP A 80 30.64 -3.06 -3.65
C TRP A 80 30.54 -4.31 -2.77
N PHE A 81 29.57 -4.28 -1.86
CA PHE A 81 29.45 -5.24 -0.77
C PHE A 81 28.02 -5.79 -0.67
N LEU A 82 27.90 -6.95 -0.02
CA LEU A 82 26.65 -7.39 0.61
C LEU A 82 26.79 -7.22 2.11
N ALA A 83 25.76 -6.68 2.75
CA ALA A 83 25.75 -6.45 4.19
C ALA A 83 24.45 -6.95 4.82
N ARG A 84 24.52 -7.26 6.12
CA ARG A 84 23.36 -7.49 6.98
C ARG A 84 23.29 -6.35 7.98
N SER A 85 22.13 -5.69 8.08
CA SER A 85 21.87 -4.68 9.10
C SER A 85 22.18 -5.24 10.49
N GLY A 86 22.82 -4.47 11.35
CA GLY A 86 22.89 -4.78 12.78
C GLY A 86 21.97 -3.86 13.58
N ILE A 87 22.20 -3.82 14.89
CA ILE A 87 21.40 -3.01 15.79
C ILE A 87 21.99 -1.60 15.77
N VAL A 88 21.25 -0.65 15.23
CA VAL A 88 21.58 0.78 15.35
C VAL A 88 20.94 1.27 16.65
N PRO A 89 21.73 1.68 17.67
CA PRO A 89 21.19 2.25 18.88
C PRO A 89 20.44 3.54 18.55
N SER A 90 19.13 3.55 18.74
CA SER A 90 18.35 4.77 18.72
C SER A 90 18.72 5.61 19.96
N THR A 91 19.01 6.90 19.75
CA THR A 91 19.05 7.85 20.86
C THR A 91 17.64 7.97 21.43
N PRO A 92 17.45 7.90 22.76
CA PRO A 92 16.13 7.97 23.37
C PRO A 92 15.55 9.37 23.12
N THR A 93 14.59 9.46 22.22
CA THR A 93 13.67 10.60 22.13
C THR A 93 12.35 10.18 22.77
N ASP A 94 11.63 11.12 23.38
CA ASP A 94 10.43 10.92 24.22
C ASP A 94 9.23 10.19 23.56
N ASP A 95 9.39 9.69 22.33
CA ASP A 95 8.43 8.84 21.62
C ASP A 95 8.82 7.37 21.77
N ALA A 96 8.05 6.60 22.56
CA ALA A 96 8.28 5.17 22.81
C ALA A 96 8.25 4.25 21.55
N ASP A 97 7.88 4.80 20.38
CA ASP A 97 7.92 4.13 19.07
C ASP A 97 9.13 4.54 18.20
N ALA A 98 10.01 5.43 18.69
CA ALA A 98 11.20 5.91 17.97
C ALA A 98 12.39 4.94 18.01
N ASP A 99 12.31 3.90 18.86
CA ASP A 99 13.41 2.97 19.13
C ASP A 99 13.48 1.74 18.21
N PHE A 100 12.62 1.66 17.20
CA PHE A 100 12.52 0.50 16.32
C PHE A 100 12.73 0.85 14.84
N PHE A 101 13.91 0.50 14.32
CA PHE A 101 14.18 0.53 12.88
C PHE A 101 13.86 -0.83 12.25
N ALA A 102 12.88 -0.88 11.36
CA ALA A 102 12.44 -2.10 10.71
C ALA A 102 13.10 -2.27 9.33
N ASP A 103 13.82 -3.37 9.11
CA ASP A 103 14.33 -3.74 7.76
C ASP A 103 13.26 -4.40 6.87
N LEU A 104 12.17 -4.89 7.48
CA LEU A 104 11.13 -5.68 6.83
C LEU A 104 9.73 -5.16 7.17
N LYS A 105 8.89 -5.05 6.14
CA LYS A 105 7.44 -4.96 6.25
C LYS A 105 6.85 -6.32 5.96
N ILE A 106 6.03 -6.83 6.88
CA ILE A 106 5.41 -8.16 6.77
C ILE A 106 3.89 -7.99 6.74
N ASN A 107 3.24 -8.63 5.77
CA ASN A 107 1.78 -8.76 5.76
C ASN A 107 1.40 -10.24 5.82
N LEU A 108 0.57 -10.59 6.80
CA LEU A 108 0.03 -11.94 6.96
C LEU A 108 -1.46 -11.94 6.63
N ILE A 109 -1.88 -12.84 5.74
CA ILE A 109 -3.28 -13.14 5.47
C ILE A 109 -3.57 -14.55 6.00
N TYR A 110 -4.35 -14.62 7.06
CA TYR A 110 -4.63 -15.87 7.76
C TYR A 110 -6.04 -15.89 8.37
N PRO A 111 -6.86 -16.94 8.12
CA PRO A 111 -6.71 -17.94 7.06
C PRO A 111 -6.87 -17.33 5.66
N CYS A 112 -6.04 -17.75 4.70
CA CYS A 112 -6.14 -17.28 3.32
C CYS A 112 -7.02 -18.19 2.45
N THR A 113 -7.72 -17.62 1.46
CA THR A 113 -8.57 -18.36 0.52
C THR A 113 -7.86 -18.55 -0.83
N SER A 114 -8.41 -19.41 -1.69
CA SER A 114 -7.90 -19.60 -3.07
C SER A 114 -7.88 -18.29 -3.87
N THR A 115 -8.80 -17.36 -3.61
CA THR A 115 -8.82 -16.02 -4.21
C THR A 115 -7.58 -15.21 -3.83
N HIS A 116 -7.13 -15.27 -2.57
CA HIS A 116 -5.89 -14.62 -2.14
C HIS A 116 -4.69 -15.25 -2.84
N VAL A 117 -4.63 -16.59 -2.89
CA VAL A 117 -3.55 -17.30 -3.58
C VAL A 117 -3.46 -16.88 -5.05
N ALA A 118 -4.60 -16.84 -5.76
CA ALA A 118 -4.64 -16.41 -7.15
C ALA A 118 -4.19 -14.96 -7.35
N LYS A 119 -4.55 -14.05 -6.43
CA LYS A 119 -4.17 -12.63 -6.47
C LYS A 119 -2.66 -12.42 -6.32
N TYR A 120 -1.99 -13.18 -5.45
CA TYR A 120 -0.56 -13.00 -5.15
C TYR A 120 0.35 -13.98 -5.91
N SER A 121 -0.22 -14.92 -6.65
CA SER A 121 0.54 -15.78 -7.57
C SER A 121 1.10 -14.99 -8.75
N LYS A 122 2.22 -15.44 -9.30
CA LYS A 122 2.77 -14.86 -10.54
C LYS A 122 1.75 -15.01 -11.66
N GLN A 123 1.25 -13.88 -12.18
CA GLN A 123 0.31 -13.84 -13.29
C GLN A 123 1.04 -13.39 -14.57
N PRO A 124 0.86 -14.09 -15.70
CA PRO A 124 1.36 -13.61 -16.99
C PRO A 124 0.63 -12.32 -17.37
N VAL A 125 1.39 -11.30 -17.73
CA VAL A 125 0.83 -10.03 -18.21
C VAL A 125 0.61 -10.11 -19.71
N ARG A 126 -0.52 -9.60 -20.19
CA ARG A 126 -0.85 -9.45 -21.60
C ARG A 126 -1.09 -7.97 -21.91
N LEU A 127 -0.53 -7.50 -23.02
CA LEU A 127 -0.95 -6.23 -23.61
C LEU A 127 -2.20 -6.51 -24.44
N VAL A 128 -3.27 -5.77 -24.18
CA VAL A 128 -4.56 -5.92 -24.88
C VAL A 128 -4.96 -4.61 -25.52
N THR A 129 -5.61 -4.68 -26.68
CA THR A 129 -6.19 -3.53 -27.35
C THR A 129 -7.71 -3.55 -27.14
N GLU A 130 -8.20 -2.70 -26.25
CA GLU A 130 -9.63 -2.56 -25.97
C GLU A 130 -10.27 -1.50 -26.90
N THR A 131 -10.97 -1.95 -27.94
CA THR A 131 -11.76 -1.06 -28.83
C THR A 131 -13.06 -0.61 -28.14
N ALA A 132 -13.75 0.38 -28.75
CA ALA A 132 -15.02 0.88 -28.23
C ALA A 132 -16.11 -0.21 -28.21
N GLU A 133 -16.12 -1.09 -29.20
CA GLU A 133 -17.04 -2.23 -29.33
C GLU A 133 -16.79 -3.24 -28.22
N ILE A 134 -15.52 -3.61 -27.98
CA ILE A 134 -15.14 -4.53 -26.89
C ILE A 134 -15.56 -3.95 -25.53
N TYR A 135 -15.35 -2.65 -25.31
CA TYR A 135 -15.79 -2.00 -24.08
C TYR A 135 -17.31 -2.08 -23.90
N ARG A 136 -18.08 -1.73 -24.95
CA ARG A 136 -19.54 -1.73 -24.94
C ARG A 136 -20.12 -3.13 -24.72
N ASP A 137 -19.59 -4.12 -25.42
CA ASP A 137 -20.20 -5.45 -25.55
C ASP A 137 -19.72 -6.44 -24.46
N HIS A 138 -18.52 -6.23 -23.90
CA HIS A 138 -17.91 -7.18 -22.95
C HIS A 138 -17.52 -6.54 -21.62
N VAL A 139 -16.77 -5.43 -21.63
CA VAL A 139 -16.17 -4.86 -20.42
C VAL A 139 -17.21 -4.15 -19.56
N ARG A 140 -18.05 -3.29 -20.16
CA ARG A 140 -19.09 -2.55 -19.46
C ARG A 140 -20.13 -3.48 -18.79
N PRO A 141 -20.65 -4.53 -19.47
CA PRO A 141 -21.51 -5.51 -18.80
C PRO A 141 -20.82 -6.25 -17.66
N TYR A 142 -19.55 -6.61 -17.81
CA TYR A 142 -18.76 -7.22 -16.73
C TYR A 142 -18.64 -6.29 -15.51
N MET A 143 -18.30 -5.01 -15.73
CA MET A 143 -18.20 -4.02 -14.67
C MET A 143 -19.53 -3.84 -13.94
N GLN A 144 -20.64 -3.71 -14.66
CA GLN A 144 -21.98 -3.58 -14.08
C GLN A 144 -22.30 -4.77 -13.18
N ARG A 145 -22.13 -6.00 -13.68
CA ARG A 145 -22.34 -7.22 -12.90
C ARG A 145 -21.52 -7.23 -11.61
N LYS A 146 -20.26 -6.79 -11.63
CA LYS A 146 -19.41 -6.71 -10.43
C LYS A 146 -19.87 -5.66 -9.42
N ARG A 147 -20.52 -4.58 -9.86
CA ARG A 147 -21.14 -3.60 -8.96
C ARG A 147 -22.41 -4.18 -8.33
N ASP A 148 -23.24 -4.84 -9.14
CA ASP A 148 -24.50 -5.45 -8.70
C ASP A 148 -24.24 -6.59 -7.70
N GLU A 149 -23.14 -7.33 -7.84
CA GLU A 149 -22.64 -8.32 -6.87
C GLU A 149 -22.21 -7.70 -5.51
N GLY A 150 -22.26 -6.37 -5.34
CA GLY A 150 -21.92 -5.70 -4.08
C GLY A 150 -20.43 -5.60 -3.77
N ARG A 151 -19.54 -5.81 -4.75
CA ARG A 151 -18.08 -5.77 -4.52
C ARG A 151 -17.54 -4.40 -4.08
N LEU A 152 -18.32 -3.34 -4.23
CA LEU A 152 -17.96 -1.98 -3.84
C LEU A 152 -18.49 -1.57 -2.46
N ASN A 153 -19.16 -2.46 -1.72
CA ASN A 153 -19.74 -2.14 -0.42
C ASN A 153 -18.71 -1.61 0.58
N TRP A 154 -17.47 -2.13 0.53
CA TRP A 154 -16.38 -1.65 1.38
C TRP A 154 -16.04 -0.17 1.10
N VAL A 155 -16.05 0.25 -0.17
CA VAL A 155 -15.81 1.64 -0.57
C VAL A 155 -16.91 2.55 -0.04
N TYR A 156 -18.18 2.13 -0.21
CA TYR A 156 -19.33 2.90 0.25
C TYR A 156 -19.34 3.05 1.77
N ASN A 157 -18.98 2.01 2.53
CA ASN A 157 -18.86 2.09 3.98
C ASN A 157 -17.85 3.16 4.43
N ILE A 158 -16.74 3.33 3.70
CA ILE A 158 -15.74 4.37 4.00
C ILE A 158 -16.27 5.75 3.61
N ILE A 159 -16.88 5.87 2.42
CA ILE A 159 -17.46 7.12 1.92
C ILE A 159 -18.52 7.67 2.87
N GLU A 160 -19.40 6.81 3.37
CA GLU A 160 -20.48 7.14 4.29
C GLU A 160 -19.99 7.33 5.74
N GLY A 161 -18.72 7.02 6.03
CA GLY A 161 -18.13 7.16 7.36
C GLY A 161 -18.59 6.08 8.35
N ARG A 162 -18.96 4.89 7.87
CA ARG A 162 -19.29 3.73 8.71
C ARG A 162 -18.04 2.93 9.11
N LYS A 163 -16.94 3.04 8.33
CA LYS A 163 -15.67 2.34 8.51
C LYS A 163 -14.48 3.26 8.19
N GLU A 164 -13.32 2.99 8.81
CA GLU A 164 -12.04 3.67 8.58
C GLU A 164 -12.07 5.20 8.76
N VAL A 165 -12.98 5.72 9.61
CA VAL A 165 -13.16 7.16 9.81
C VAL A 165 -11.89 7.83 10.35
N GLU A 166 -11.17 7.14 11.22
CA GLU A 166 -9.94 7.61 11.86
C GLU A 166 -8.73 7.59 10.90
N ASP A 167 -8.77 6.75 9.86
CA ASP A 167 -7.70 6.63 8.86
C ASP A 167 -7.81 7.68 7.74
N VAL A 168 -8.95 8.39 7.64
CA VAL A 168 -9.17 9.41 6.62
C VAL A 168 -8.38 10.67 6.96
N ILE A 169 -7.41 11.02 6.10
CA ILE A 169 -6.56 12.21 6.27
C ILE A 169 -7.35 13.49 5.98
N TYR A 170 -8.25 13.42 4.99
CA TYR A 170 -9.09 14.55 4.61
C TYR A 170 -10.45 14.10 4.13
N ARG A 171 -11.50 14.81 4.53
CA ARG A 171 -12.85 14.62 4.00
C ARG A 171 -13.56 15.94 3.81
N THR A 172 -14.26 16.10 2.68
CA THR A 172 -15.23 17.19 2.54
C THR A 172 -16.45 16.93 3.46
N PRO A 173 -17.01 17.94 4.14
CA PRO A 173 -18.21 17.76 4.95
C PRO A 173 -19.38 17.16 4.15
N LEU A 174 -20.18 16.29 4.78
CA LEU A 174 -21.37 15.68 4.16
C LEU A 174 -22.37 16.78 3.76
N GLY A 175 -22.84 16.76 2.52
CA GLY A 175 -23.82 17.72 1.98
C GLY A 175 -23.25 19.07 1.52
N ALA A 176 -22.06 19.47 1.96
CA ALA A 176 -21.49 20.79 1.65
C ALA A 176 -21.06 20.97 0.17
N ALA A 177 -20.76 19.87 -0.53
CA ALA A 177 -20.29 19.89 -1.92
C ALA A 177 -21.11 18.97 -2.85
N GLY A 178 -22.31 18.53 -2.42
CA GLY A 178 -23.13 17.59 -3.20
C GLY A 178 -22.33 16.39 -3.75
N ASP A 179 -22.43 16.15 -5.05
CA ASP A 179 -21.72 15.09 -5.80
C ASP A 179 -20.23 15.39 -6.08
N GLU A 180 -19.72 16.54 -5.63
CA GLU A 180 -18.33 16.97 -5.82
C GLU A 180 -17.44 16.70 -4.61
N GLY A 181 -18.02 16.19 -3.52
CA GLY A 181 -17.25 15.80 -2.35
C GLY A 181 -16.26 14.67 -2.63
N PHE A 182 -15.18 14.63 -1.85
CA PHE A 182 -14.19 13.57 -1.90
C PHE A 182 -13.60 13.29 -0.52
N LEU A 183 -12.85 12.20 -0.42
CA LEU A 183 -12.05 11.85 0.74
C LEU A 183 -10.67 11.37 0.28
N LEU A 184 -9.66 11.59 1.13
CA LEU A 184 -8.29 11.12 0.95
C LEU A 184 -7.97 10.09 2.02
N LEU A 185 -7.52 8.92 1.57
CA LEU A 185 -7.09 7.81 2.42
C LEU A 185 -5.61 7.51 2.18
N PRO A 186 -4.86 7.08 3.18
CA PRO A 186 -3.55 6.50 2.97
C PRO A 186 -3.67 5.20 2.17
N ASP A 187 -2.83 5.03 1.15
CA ASP A 187 -2.73 3.73 0.47
C ASP A 187 -2.18 2.67 1.44
N LEU A 188 -2.62 1.43 1.30
CA LEU A 188 -2.20 0.31 2.15
C LEU A 188 -0.67 0.10 2.14
N ASN A 189 0.00 0.44 1.05
CA ASN A 189 1.44 0.25 0.94
C ASN A 189 2.24 1.38 1.61
N TRP A 190 1.64 2.54 1.88
CA TRP A 190 2.31 3.65 2.55
C TRP A 190 2.42 3.42 4.06
N ASP A 191 3.54 3.84 4.65
CA ASP A 191 3.84 3.69 6.09
C ASP A 191 3.27 4.84 6.95
N ARG A 192 2.59 5.82 6.31
CA ARG A 192 2.00 7.02 6.92
C ARG A 192 3.01 7.97 7.58
N LYS A 193 4.31 7.70 7.44
CA LYS A 193 5.40 8.46 8.07
C LYS A 193 6.33 9.07 7.04
N THR A 194 6.76 8.29 6.05
CA THR A 194 7.76 8.71 5.06
C THR A 194 7.09 9.54 3.97
N LEU A 195 7.28 10.86 4.00
CA LEU A 195 6.70 11.79 3.03
C LEU A 195 7.18 11.52 1.59
N ASP A 196 8.42 11.07 1.40
CA ASP A 196 8.94 10.71 0.08
C ASP A 196 8.22 9.50 -0.53
N ALA A 197 7.57 8.68 0.31
CA ALA A 197 6.75 7.54 -0.09
C ALA A 197 5.25 7.86 -0.04
N LEU A 198 4.86 9.13 0.09
CA LEU A 198 3.46 9.55 0.22
C LEU A 198 2.62 9.00 -0.95
N HIS A 199 1.67 8.15 -0.61
CA HIS A 199 0.75 7.56 -1.56
C HIS A 199 -0.66 7.57 -0.99
N LEU A 200 -1.53 8.36 -1.60
CA LEU A 200 -2.90 8.57 -1.17
C LEU A 200 -3.90 8.10 -2.22
N LEU A 201 -5.03 7.59 -1.75
CA LEU A 201 -6.19 7.23 -2.54
C LEU A 201 -7.26 8.31 -2.39
N GLY A 202 -7.60 8.96 -3.50
CA GLY A 202 -8.73 9.87 -3.57
C GLY A 202 -10.01 9.14 -3.98
N ALA A 203 -10.99 9.08 -3.08
CA ALA A 203 -12.31 8.54 -3.40
C ALA A 203 -13.34 9.66 -3.50
N ARG A 204 -13.98 9.77 -4.66
CA ARG A 204 -15.08 10.72 -4.90
C ARG A 204 -16.37 10.21 -4.27
N ARG A 205 -17.20 11.11 -3.75
CA ARG A 205 -18.53 10.81 -3.19
C ARG A 205 -19.64 10.63 -4.20
N ALA A 206 -19.45 11.08 -5.44
CA ALA A 206 -20.48 10.96 -6.47
C ALA A 206 -21.05 9.55 -6.49
N GLY A 207 -22.38 9.48 -6.59
CA GLY A 207 -23.12 8.24 -6.69
C GLY A 207 -22.62 7.34 -7.82
N ALA A 208 -23.27 6.18 -7.97
CA ALA A 208 -22.86 5.05 -8.80
C ALA A 208 -22.60 5.30 -10.31
N THR A 209 -22.63 6.55 -10.78
CA THR A 209 -22.59 7.01 -12.16
C THR A 209 -21.22 6.95 -12.83
N PHE A 210 -20.11 6.92 -12.08
CA PHE A 210 -18.75 6.77 -12.64
C PHE A 210 -18.17 5.39 -12.28
N GLY A 211 -17.88 4.58 -13.30
CA GLY A 211 -17.26 3.26 -13.17
C GLY A 211 -15.78 3.26 -13.49
N SER A 212 -15.34 4.08 -14.45
CA SER A 212 -13.93 4.26 -14.78
C SER A 212 -13.69 5.57 -15.53
N LEU A 213 -12.44 5.80 -15.97
CA LEU A 213 -12.07 6.91 -16.85
C LEU A 213 -12.89 6.94 -18.16
N ARG A 214 -13.46 5.81 -18.60
CA ARG A 214 -14.33 5.73 -19.80
C ARG A 214 -15.61 6.56 -19.69
N ASP A 215 -16.07 6.85 -18.47
CA ASP A 215 -17.29 7.62 -18.23
C ASP A 215 -17.03 9.14 -18.22
N LEU A 216 -15.77 9.57 -18.33
CA LEU A 216 -15.41 10.98 -18.48
C LEU A 216 -15.84 11.49 -19.86
N ARG A 217 -16.61 12.59 -19.88
CA ARG A 217 -17.09 13.25 -21.10
C ARG A 217 -16.57 14.68 -21.18
N ARG A 218 -16.42 15.19 -22.40
CA ARG A 218 -15.94 16.56 -22.74
C ARG A 218 -16.80 17.73 -22.24
N ARG A 219 -17.90 17.49 -21.52
CA ARG A 219 -18.59 18.59 -20.80
C ARG A 219 -17.59 19.22 -19.82
N PRO A 220 -17.70 20.53 -19.49
CA PRO A 220 -16.62 21.26 -18.82
C PRO A 220 -16.10 20.43 -17.65
N PRO A 221 -14.77 20.36 -17.45
CA PRO A 221 -14.16 19.47 -16.46
C PRO A 221 -14.97 19.64 -15.20
N SER A 222 -15.69 18.58 -14.81
CA SER A 222 -16.67 18.69 -13.75
C SER A 222 -15.95 19.36 -12.57
N PRO A 223 -16.48 20.46 -12.00
CA PRO A 223 -15.73 21.35 -11.11
C PRO A 223 -14.94 20.62 -10.02
N TRP A 224 -15.41 19.44 -9.60
CA TRP A 224 -14.67 18.51 -8.74
C TRP A 224 -13.26 18.11 -9.20
N VAL A 225 -12.93 17.95 -10.50
CA VAL A 225 -11.57 17.56 -10.94
C VAL A 225 -10.60 18.70 -10.67
N ALA A 226 -11.01 19.93 -11.00
CA ALA A 226 -10.24 21.13 -10.72
C ALA A 226 -10.20 21.41 -9.21
N ALA A 227 -11.30 21.21 -8.49
CA ALA A 227 -11.36 21.34 -7.03
C ALA A 227 -10.52 20.26 -6.32
N TYR A 228 -10.46 19.03 -6.85
CA TYR A 228 -9.63 17.94 -6.33
C TYR A 228 -8.15 18.24 -6.55
N ALA A 229 -7.76 18.65 -7.77
CA ALA A 229 -6.39 19.08 -8.05
C ALA A 229 -6.00 20.29 -7.19
N GLY A 230 -6.88 21.28 -7.08
CA GLY A 230 -6.67 22.48 -6.26
C GLY A 230 -6.55 22.16 -4.77
N ALA A 231 -7.45 21.35 -4.20
CA ALA A 231 -7.42 20.99 -2.78
C ALA A 231 -6.27 20.04 -2.43
N ALA A 232 -5.86 19.16 -3.35
CA ALA A 232 -4.68 18.33 -3.18
C ALA A 232 -3.39 19.16 -3.20
N SER A 233 -3.34 20.24 -3.97
CA SER A 233 -2.15 21.11 -4.09
C SER A 233 -2.11 22.28 -3.09
N SER A 234 -3.25 22.84 -2.68
CA SER A 234 -3.30 24.09 -1.90
C SER A 234 -2.85 23.97 -0.44
N ARG A 235 -2.78 22.75 0.11
CA ARG A 235 -2.20 22.51 1.45
C ARG A 235 -0.69 22.27 1.45
N ALA A 236 -0.05 22.09 0.29
CA ALA A 236 1.41 22.01 0.24
C ALA A 236 2.09 23.36 0.53
N THR A 237 1.35 24.47 0.44
CA THR A 237 1.86 25.83 0.65
C THR A 237 1.57 26.43 2.02
N ASP A 238 0.68 25.83 2.82
CA ASP A 238 0.24 26.41 4.11
C ASP A 238 1.11 25.96 5.31
N GLY A 239 2.16 25.17 5.04
CA GLY A 239 3.13 24.70 6.04
C GLY A 239 4.48 25.42 6.03
N ARG A 240 4.63 26.53 5.28
CA ARG A 240 5.80 27.43 5.38
C ARG A 240 5.39 28.74 6.03
N LYS A 241 5.23 28.72 7.35
CA LYS A 241 5.48 29.86 8.22
C LYS A 241 6.17 29.36 9.48
#